data_AF-A0AAV4UD48-F1
#
_entry.id   AF-A0AAV4UD48-F1
#
_cell.length_a   1.000
_cell.length_b   1.000
_cell.length_c   1.000
_cell.angle_alpha   90.00
_cell.angle_beta   90.00
_cell.angle_gamma   90.00
#
_symmetry.space_group_name_H-M   'P 1'
#
loop_
_entity.id
_entity.type
_entity.pdbx_description
1 polymer ?
#
loop_
_entity_poly.entity_id
_entity_poly.type
_entity_poly.pdbx_seq_one_letter_code
_entity_poly.pdbx_strand_id
1 'polypeptide(L)'
;MISHSKLEIRFRELLTIHCLPPMPLKIPEIWESIHKEYKGKWKEIANKQMNSCFSLSENELQNLCKKLTSSFDLENIEAMLPGTPQCAQCKNKGLKRCSRCKNEWYCGRSCQVSHWSKHQSACNLMAN
;
A
#
# COMPACT_ATOMS: atom_id res chain seq x y z
N MET A 1 -20.08 -15.98 -24.88
CA MET A 1 -20.82 -15.41 -23.74
C MET A 1 -20.68 -16.37 -22.56
N ILE A 2 -19.85 -16.05 -21.58
CA ILE A 2 -19.69 -16.89 -20.38
C ILE A 2 -20.75 -16.43 -19.39
N SER A 3 -21.67 -17.33 -18.99
CA SER A 3 -22.76 -17.01 -18.07
C SER A 3 -22.23 -16.62 -16.70
N HIS A 4 -22.91 -15.68 -16.03
CA HIS A 4 -22.60 -15.23 -14.66
C HIS A 4 -22.36 -16.38 -13.67
N SER A 5 -23.01 -17.54 -13.86
CA SER A 5 -22.85 -18.74 -13.03
C SER A 5 -21.45 -19.38 -13.09
N LYS A 6 -20.70 -19.20 -14.17
CA LYS A 6 -19.33 -19.77 -14.30
C LYS A 6 -18.26 -18.94 -13.57
N LEU A 7 -18.52 -17.68 -13.25
CA LEU A 7 -17.59 -16.81 -12.53
C LEU A 7 -17.64 -17.05 -11.02
N GLU A 8 -18.82 -17.34 -10.44
CA GLU A 8 -18.96 -17.65 -9.01
C GLU A 8 -18.31 -18.99 -8.62
N ILE A 9 -18.35 -19.99 -9.51
CA ILE A 9 -17.78 -21.32 -9.24
C ILE A 9 -16.24 -21.25 -9.18
N ARG A 10 -15.61 -20.47 -10.06
CA ARG A 10 -14.14 -20.29 -10.06
C ARG A 10 -13.62 -19.55 -8.83
N PHE A 11 -14.40 -18.65 -8.25
CA PHE A 11 -14.01 -17.91 -7.05
C PHE A 11 -13.99 -18.82 -5.81
N ARG A 12 -14.87 -19.81 -5.74
CA ARG A 12 -14.91 -20.80 -4.65
C ARG A 12 -13.81 -21.85 -4.77
N GLU A 13 -13.48 -22.30 -5.98
CA GLU A 13 -12.42 -23.30 -6.20
C GLU A 13 -11.00 -22.76 -5.92
N LEU A 14 -10.77 -21.45 -6.14
CA LEU A 14 -9.49 -20.77 -5.86
C LEU A 14 -9.17 -20.63 -4.36
N LEU A 15 -10.15 -20.76 -3.47
CA LEU A 15 -9.96 -20.68 -2.01
C LEU A 15 -9.32 -21.95 -1.41
N THR A 16 -9.18 -23.02 -2.21
CA THR A 16 -8.71 -24.34 -1.76
C THR A 16 -7.26 -24.67 -2.16
N ILE A 17 -6.55 -23.76 -2.83
CA ILE A 17 -5.14 -23.97 -3.21
C ILE A 17 -4.23 -23.31 -2.16
N HIS A 18 -3.47 -24.16 -1.49
CA HIS A 18 -2.79 -24.00 -0.20
C HIS A 18 -1.70 -22.91 -0.04
N CYS A 19 -1.67 -21.85 -0.84
CA CYS A 19 -0.58 -20.86 -0.78
C CYS A 19 -0.99 -19.38 -0.92
N LEU A 20 -2.28 -19.03 -0.81
CA LEU A 20 -2.67 -17.61 -0.81
C LEU A 20 -2.68 -17.07 0.63
N PRO A 21 -2.00 -15.94 0.92
CA PRO A 21 -2.09 -15.30 2.21
C PRO A 21 -3.57 -15.03 2.55
N PRO A 22 -3.98 -15.11 3.82
CA PRO A 22 -5.38 -14.92 4.19
C PRO A 22 -5.87 -13.60 3.62
N MET A 23 -6.82 -13.68 2.68
CA MET A 23 -7.47 -12.51 2.12
C MET A 23 -7.97 -11.64 3.27
N PRO A 24 -7.73 -10.31 3.24
CA PRO A 24 -8.19 -9.45 4.32
C PRO A 24 -9.71 -9.62 4.51
N LEU A 25 -10.11 -9.90 5.75
CA LEU A 25 -11.44 -10.35 6.19
C LEU A 25 -12.63 -9.45 5.80
N LYS A 26 -12.42 -8.32 5.11
CA LYS A 26 -13.46 -7.37 4.70
C LYS A 26 -13.80 -7.39 3.20
N ILE A 27 -13.06 -8.17 2.40
CA ILE A 27 -13.26 -8.21 0.94
C ILE A 27 -14.69 -8.65 0.56
N PRO A 28 -15.28 -9.67 1.20
CA PRO A 28 -16.65 -10.09 0.88
C PRO A 28 -17.71 -9.01 1.17
N GLU A 29 -17.63 -8.34 2.32
CA GLU A 29 -18.60 -7.31 2.74
C GLU A 29 -18.51 -6.06 1.86
N ILE A 30 -17.28 -5.70 1.46
CA ILE A 30 -17.04 -4.62 0.49
C ILE A 30 -17.64 -5.01 -0.87
N TRP A 31 -17.39 -6.24 -1.33
CA TRP A 31 -17.94 -6.74 -2.59
C TRP A 31 -19.46 -6.72 -2.60
N GLU A 32 -20.10 -7.26 -1.56
CA GLU A 32 -21.56 -7.28 -1.42
C GLU A 32 -22.15 -5.86 -1.41
N SER A 33 -21.50 -4.94 -0.70
CA SER A 33 -21.92 -3.54 -0.61
C SER A 33 -21.85 -2.85 -1.99
N ILE A 34 -20.74 -3.01 -2.70
CA ILE A 34 -20.56 -2.48 -4.06
C ILE A 34 -21.59 -3.10 -5.00
N HIS A 35 -21.75 -4.42 -4.96
CA HIS A 35 -22.67 -5.13 -5.86
C HIS A 35 -24.13 -4.73 -5.60
N LYS A 36 -24.52 -4.47 -4.34
CA LYS A 36 -25.85 -3.99 -3.97
C LYS A 36 -26.10 -2.55 -4.42
N GLU A 37 -25.15 -1.65 -4.19
CA GLU A 37 -25.30 -0.21 -4.44
C GLU A 37 -25.24 0.16 -5.93
N TYR A 38 -24.39 -0.55 -6.68
CA TYR A 38 -24.07 -0.23 -8.07
C TYR A 38 -24.66 -1.21 -9.10
N LYS A 39 -25.53 -2.14 -8.66
CA LYS A 39 -26.24 -3.06 -9.56
C LYS A 39 -26.93 -2.28 -10.70
N GLY A 40 -26.60 -2.63 -11.95
CA GLY A 40 -27.18 -1.99 -13.13
C GLY A 40 -26.59 -0.63 -13.52
N LYS A 41 -25.73 -0.02 -12.68
CA LYS A 41 -25.10 1.28 -12.93
C LYS A 41 -23.72 1.17 -13.61
N TRP A 42 -23.26 -0.05 -13.90
CA TRP A 42 -21.92 -0.30 -14.44
C TRP A 42 -21.63 0.43 -15.75
N LYS A 43 -22.62 0.56 -16.63
CA LYS A 43 -22.46 1.27 -17.91
C LYS A 43 -22.21 2.76 -17.72
N GLU A 44 -22.89 3.38 -16.75
CA GLU A 44 -22.70 4.79 -16.41
C GLU A 44 -21.33 5.03 -15.79
N ILE A 45 -20.91 4.15 -14.87
CA ILE A 45 -19.58 4.19 -14.25
C ILE A 45 -18.49 4.06 -15.30
N ALA A 46 -18.61 3.09 -16.22
CA ALA A 46 -17.63 2.87 -17.28
C ALA A 46 -17.50 4.10 -18.18
N ASN A 47 -18.62 4.69 -18.61
CA ASN A 47 -18.61 5.91 -19.42
C ASN A 47 -17.94 7.08 -18.68
N LYS A 48 -18.21 7.22 -17.38
CA LYS A 48 -17.59 8.26 -16.54
C LYS A 48 -16.09 8.04 -16.37
N GLN A 49 -15.66 6.79 -16.18
CA GLN A 49 -14.25 6.44 -16.00
C GLN A 49 -13.44 6.49 -17.29
N MET A 50 -14.07 6.30 -18.45
CA MET A 50 -13.41 6.30 -19.76
C MET A 50 -12.55 7.55 -19.95
N ASN A 51 -13.12 8.73 -19.71
CA ASN A 51 -12.42 10.01 -19.90
C ASN A 51 -11.40 10.31 -18.78
N SER A 52 -11.58 9.75 -17.59
CA SER A 52 -10.74 10.07 -16.42
C SER A 52 -9.61 9.08 -16.15
N CYS A 53 -9.68 7.88 -16.72
CA CYS A 53 -8.72 6.80 -16.45
C CYS A 53 -8.17 6.13 -17.70
N PHE A 54 -8.95 6.08 -18.80
CA PHE A 54 -8.60 5.29 -19.99
C PHE A 54 -8.31 6.12 -21.24
N SER A 55 -8.64 7.41 -21.24
CA SER A 55 -8.39 8.34 -22.35
C SER A 55 -7.57 9.55 -21.89
N LEU A 56 -6.48 9.30 -21.16
CA LEU A 56 -5.57 10.34 -20.67
C LEU A 56 -4.56 10.72 -21.75
N SER A 57 -4.26 12.02 -21.85
CA SER A 57 -3.08 12.48 -22.59
C SER A 57 -1.79 12.01 -21.91
N GLU A 58 -0.67 12.05 -22.63
CA GLU A 58 0.62 11.63 -22.10
C GLU A 58 1.02 12.40 -20.82
N ASN A 59 0.77 13.71 -20.79
CA ASN A 59 1.05 14.54 -19.61
C ASN A 59 0.16 14.17 -18.41
N GLU A 60 -1.12 13.90 -18.65
CA GLU A 60 -2.04 13.47 -17.59
C GLU A 60 -1.67 12.09 -17.04
N LEU A 61 -1.27 11.17 -17.93
CA LEU A 61 -0.78 9.85 -17.53
C LEU A 61 0.49 9.96 -16.68
N GLN A 62 1.46 10.79 -17.09
CA GLN A 62 2.66 11.04 -16.28
C GLN A 62 2.32 11.61 -14.90
N ASN A 63 1.36 12.54 -14.83
CA ASN A 63 0.92 13.11 -13.55
C ASN A 63 0.19 12.08 -12.68
N LEU A 64 -0.63 11.21 -13.27
CA LEU A 64 -1.28 10.11 -12.56
C LEU A 64 -0.23 9.13 -12.00
N CYS A 65 0.73 8.71 -12.82
CA CYS A 65 1.84 7.86 -12.38
C CYS A 65 2.62 8.50 -11.22
N LYS A 66 2.97 9.79 -11.31
CA LYS A 66 3.64 10.52 -10.22
C LYS A 66 2.82 10.49 -8.93
N LYS A 67 1.52 10.76 -9.00
CA LYS A 67 0.61 10.73 -7.83
C LYS A 67 0.48 9.34 -7.22
N LEU A 68 0.37 8.31 -8.05
CA LEU A 68 0.30 6.92 -7.59
C LEU A 68 1.60 6.52 -6.91
N THR A 69 2.74 6.74 -7.57
CA THR A 69 4.07 6.43 -7.00
C THR A 69 4.31 7.20 -5.71
N SER A 70 3.92 8.48 -5.63
CA SER A 70 4.06 9.24 -4.39
C SER A 70 3.19 8.68 -3.26
N SER A 71 2.02 8.13 -3.56
CA SER A 71 1.14 7.56 -2.53
C SER A 71 1.75 6.32 -1.85
N PHE A 72 2.65 5.62 -2.56
CA PHE A 72 3.41 4.49 -2.02
C PHE A 72 4.81 4.88 -1.53
N ASP A 73 5.13 6.17 -1.48
CA ASP A 73 6.37 6.64 -0.87
C ASP A 73 6.35 6.35 0.63
N LEU A 74 7.50 5.92 1.17
CA LEU A 74 7.61 5.50 2.57
C LEU A 74 7.21 6.62 3.53
N GLU A 75 7.51 7.87 3.18
CA GLU A 75 7.13 9.04 3.99
C GLU A 75 5.61 9.20 4.06
N ASN A 76 4.91 9.01 2.94
CA ASN A 76 3.45 9.12 2.88
C ASN A 76 2.76 7.93 3.56
N ILE A 77 3.25 6.71 3.37
CA ILE A 77 2.72 5.52 4.05
C ILE A 77 2.86 5.68 5.57
N GLU A 78 4.04 6.08 6.05
CA GLU A 78 4.26 6.29 7.49
C GLU A 78 3.37 7.38 8.07
N ALA A 79 3.08 8.46 7.33
CA ALA A 79 2.16 9.51 7.77
C ALA A 79 0.71 9.02 7.96
N MET A 80 0.31 7.95 7.25
CA MET A 80 -1.01 7.33 7.39
C MET A 80 -1.07 6.28 8.51
N LEU A 81 0.08 5.83 9.05
CA LEU A 81 0.13 4.82 10.10
C LEU A 81 -0.13 5.44 11.49
N PRO A 82 -0.99 4.83 12.31
CA PRO A 82 -1.22 5.32 13.67
C PRO A 82 -0.02 5.02 14.57
N GLY A 83 0.59 6.06 15.15
CA GLY A 83 1.64 5.93 16.15
C GLY A 83 2.75 6.98 15.99
N THR A 84 3.44 7.29 17.09
CA THR A 84 4.66 8.09 17.00
C THR A 84 5.86 7.17 16.78
N PRO A 85 6.77 7.47 15.83
CA PRO A 85 7.97 6.68 15.65
C PRO A 85 8.77 6.62 16.95
N GLN A 86 9.37 5.47 17.25
CA GLN A 86 10.16 5.25 18.46
C GLN A 86 11.64 5.09 18.12
N CYS A 87 12.51 5.51 19.03
CA CYS A 87 13.94 5.36 18.91
C CYS A 87 14.32 3.88 19.04
N ALA A 88 15.05 3.35 18.05
CA ALA A 88 15.47 1.95 18.04
C ALA A 88 16.26 1.54 19.31
N GLN A 89 17.07 2.48 19.85
CA GLN A 89 17.93 2.25 21.02
C GLN A 89 17.22 2.37 22.36
N CYS A 90 16.55 3.50 22.63
CA CYS A 90 16.01 3.83 23.96
C CYS A 90 14.48 3.81 24.04
N LYS A 91 13.78 3.54 22.93
CA LYS A 91 12.31 3.48 22.81
C LYS A 91 11.53 4.76 23.10
N ASN A 92 12.20 5.85 23.49
CA ASN A 92 11.63 7.20 23.51
C ASN A 92 11.24 7.66 22.09
N LYS A 93 10.56 8.81 21.96
CA LYS A 93 10.16 9.36 20.66
C LYS A 93 11.33 9.46 19.68
N GLY A 94 11.18 8.83 18.52
CA GLY A 94 12.04 8.97 17.36
C GLY A 94 11.78 10.33 16.71
N LEU A 95 12.84 11.15 16.60
CA LEU A 95 12.74 12.50 16.02
C LEU A 95 13.41 12.57 14.65
N LYS A 96 14.41 11.71 14.41
CA LYS A 96 15.24 11.75 13.21
C LYS A 96 15.41 10.34 12.67
N ARG A 97 15.36 10.21 11.35
CA ARG A 97 15.71 8.96 10.67
C ARG A 97 17.21 8.86 10.44
N CYS A 98 17.70 7.65 10.25
CA CYS A 98 19.04 7.44 9.72
C CYS A 98 19.18 8.17 8.37
N SER A 99 20.16 9.07 8.24
CA SER A 99 20.36 9.88 7.03
C SER A 99 20.73 9.06 5.79
N ARG A 100 21.21 7.82 5.97
CA ARG A 100 21.66 6.96 4.87
C ARG A 100 20.54 6.10 4.29
N CYS A 101 19.87 5.29 5.11
CA CYS A 101 18.81 4.39 4.65
C CYS A 101 17.39 4.93 4.84
N LYS A 102 17.21 6.02 5.61
CA LYS A 102 15.91 6.63 5.94
C LYS A 102 14.85 5.69 6.56
N ASN A 103 15.24 4.49 6.98
CA ASN A 103 14.30 3.48 7.49
C ASN A 103 14.20 3.41 9.03
N GLU A 104 15.31 3.62 9.74
CA GLU A 104 15.35 3.46 11.21
C GLU A 104 15.28 4.80 11.93
N TRP A 105 14.53 4.86 13.04
CA TRP A 105 14.27 6.08 13.82
C TRP A 105 15.12 6.18 15.09
N TYR A 106 15.56 7.40 15.40
CA TYR A 106 16.35 7.73 16.57
C TYR A 106 15.90 9.04 17.21
N CYS A 107 16.03 9.16 18.53
CA CYS A 107 15.81 10.45 19.22
C CYS A 107 16.97 11.43 18.96
N GLY A 108 18.17 10.93 18.62
CA GLY A 108 19.36 11.73 18.33
C GLY A 108 20.56 10.90 17.90
N ARG A 109 21.67 11.59 17.57
CA ARG A 109 22.90 10.97 17.03
C ARG A 109 23.56 10.00 18.00
N SER A 110 23.54 10.29 19.30
CA SER A 110 24.12 9.42 20.34
C SER A 110 23.51 8.01 20.31
N CYS A 111 22.18 7.92 20.24
CA CYS A 111 21.46 6.66 20.13
C CYS A 111 21.73 5.95 18.80
N GLN A 112 21.84 6.69 17.69
CA GLN A 112 22.21 6.11 16.40
C GLN A 112 23.60 5.47 16.41
N VAL A 113 24.59 6.16 16.97
CA VAL A 113 25.97 5.63 17.06
C VAL A 113 26.04 4.43 17.98
N SER A 114 25.37 4.47 19.14
CA SER A 114 25.32 3.35 20.07
C SER A 114 24.65 2.10 19.47
N HIS A 115 23.62 2.28 18.64
CA HIS A 115 22.92 1.19 17.97
C HIS A 115 23.58 0.74 16.66
N TRP A 116 24.62 1.44 16.18
CA TRP A 116 25.16 1.26 14.84
C TRP A 116 25.58 -0.18 14.53
N SER A 117 26.20 -0.88 15.49
CA SER A 117 26.65 -2.27 15.31
C SER A 117 25.50 -3.23 14.95
N LYS A 118 24.29 -2.97 15.45
CA LYS A 118 23.09 -3.76 15.12
C LYS A 118 22.40 -3.27 13.85
N HIS A 119 22.44 -1.96 13.60
CA HIS A 119 21.77 -1.34 12.45
C HIS A 119 22.56 -1.48 11.13
N GLN A 120 23.89 -1.57 11.17
CA GLN A 120 24.76 -1.45 9.99
C GLN A 120 24.40 -2.43 8.85
N SER A 121 24.15 -3.70 9.18
CA SER A 121 23.81 -4.73 8.18
C SER A 121 22.50 -4.38 7.46
N ALA A 122 21.44 -4.08 8.22
CA ALA A 122 20.15 -3.65 7.67
C ALA A 122 20.27 -2.33 6.90
N CYS A 123 21.05 -1.38 7.42
CA CYS A 123 21.30 -0.10 6.77
C CYS A 123 21.95 -0.26 5.39
N ASN A 124 22.84 -1.23 5.22
CA ASN A 124 23.49 -1.49 3.93
C ASN A 124 22.52 -2.09 2.90
N LEU A 125 21.56 -2.90 3.34
CA LEU A 125 20.54 -3.50 2.46
C LEU A 125 19.50 -2.49 1.99
N MET A 126 19.23 -1.46 2.80
CA MET A 126 18.19 -0.46 2.55
C MET A 126 18.74 0.89 2.07
N ALA A 127 20.06 1.06 2.04
CA ALA A 127 20.67 2.26 1.48
C ALA A 127 20.56 2.18 -0.05
N ASN A 128 19.78 3.09 -0.63
CA ASN A 128 19.77 3.36 -2.06
C ASN A 128 21.04 4.11 -2.48
#